data_AF-A0A7X5X5W3-F1
#
_entry.id   AF-A0A7X5X5W3-F1
#
_cell.length_a   1.000
_cell.length_b   1.000
_cell.length_c   1.000
_cell.angle_alpha   90.00
_cell.angle_beta   90.00
_cell.angle_gamma   90.00
#
_symmetry.space_group_name_H-M   'P 1'
#
loop_
_entity.id
_entity.type
_entity.pdbx_description
1 polymer ?
#
loop_
_entity_poly.entity_id
_entity_poly.type
_entity_poly.pdbx_seq_one_letter_code
_entity_poly.pdbx_strand_id
1 'polypeptide(L)'
;MSEIDEEIRGEVLSEVYRQIEDLDWDGLSARERSRYYERWVNDPLIGDKLARFIPREKVRVWIKDGPVKELPRVRNGIGPNAKYASRRYPTADQIARQVLGSEWRADLDTLDIKPTRCVVKGPGSERLMMWAPTQNLQDLVWAGINAKVDDRPEPLLIIGLTQGQRLDESERARQRLIAGVAGLELTHTTLRLMRVSPR
;
A
#
# COMPACT_ATOMS: atom_id res chain seq x y z
N MET A 1 27.52 0.48 13.88
CA MET A 1 27.07 -0.03 12.58
C MET A 1 27.39 1.07 11.59
N SER A 2 28.14 0.80 10.52
CA SER A 2 28.41 1.85 9.54
C SER A 2 27.10 2.23 8.85
N GLU A 3 26.99 3.51 8.52
CA GLU A 3 25.90 4.01 7.72
C GLU A 3 26.03 3.40 6.32
N ILE A 4 24.97 2.75 5.84
CA ILE A 4 24.94 2.21 4.47
C ILE A 4 24.92 3.41 3.54
N ASP A 5 25.83 3.45 2.58
CA ASP A 5 25.87 4.46 1.53
C ASP A 5 24.50 4.61 0.84
N GLU A 6 24.06 5.85 0.58
CA GLU A 6 22.70 6.12 0.09
C GLU A 6 22.48 5.61 -1.34
N GLU A 7 23.53 5.60 -2.18
CA GLU A 7 23.46 5.04 -3.53
C GLU A 7 23.27 3.52 -3.44
N ILE A 8 24.12 2.85 -2.65
CA ILE A 8 24.01 1.40 -2.43
C ILE A 8 22.66 1.03 -1.80
N ARG A 9 22.18 1.82 -0.83
CA ARG A 9 20.87 1.65 -0.22
C ARG A 9 19.78 1.72 -1.29
N GLY A 10 19.83 2.73 -2.16
CA GLY A 10 18.86 2.90 -3.24
C GLY A 10 18.84 1.74 -4.24
N GLU A 11 20.02 1.27 -4.64
CA GLU A 11 20.15 0.10 -5.53
C GLU A 11 19.54 -1.15 -4.90
N VAL A 12 19.87 -1.42 -3.63
CA VAL A 12 19.36 -2.59 -2.91
C VAL A 12 17.85 -2.50 -2.69
N LEU A 13 17.32 -1.33 -2.32
CA LEU A 13 15.88 -1.12 -2.18
C LEU A 13 15.14 -1.37 -3.50
N SER A 14 15.69 -0.86 -4.60
CA SER A 14 15.12 -1.05 -5.95
C SER A 14 15.09 -2.52 -6.33
N GLU A 15 16.18 -3.25 -6.06
CA GLU A 15 16.26 -4.68 -6.37
C GLU A 15 15.34 -5.54 -5.48
N VAL A 16 15.27 -5.24 -4.17
CA VAL A 16 14.33 -5.91 -3.26
C VAL A 16 12.88 -5.71 -3.73
N TYR A 17 12.49 -4.48 -4.06
CA TYR A 17 11.13 -4.22 -4.53
C TYR A 17 10.84 -4.86 -5.89
N ARG A 18 11.79 -4.82 -6.82
CA ARG A 18 11.69 -5.52 -8.11
C ARG A 18 11.46 -7.02 -7.91
N GLN A 19 12.26 -7.68 -7.07
CA GLN A 19 12.09 -9.11 -6.79
C GLN A 19 10.76 -9.39 -6.08
N ILE A 20 10.32 -8.54 -5.14
CA ILE A 20 9.01 -8.65 -4.49
C ILE A 20 7.85 -8.52 -5.47
N GLU A 21 7.98 -7.68 -6.50
CA GLU A 21 6.95 -7.48 -7.53
C GLU A 21 6.87 -8.63 -8.53
N ASP A 22 8.01 -9.27 -8.82
CA ASP A 22 8.06 -10.49 -9.64
C ASP A 22 7.52 -11.70 -8.87
N LEU A 23 7.50 -11.62 -7.54
CA LEU A 23 6.84 -12.55 -6.66
C LEU A 23 5.38 -12.12 -6.43
N ASP A 24 4.45 -13.06 -6.34
CA ASP A 24 3.14 -12.77 -5.76
C ASP A 24 3.27 -12.67 -4.22
N TRP A 25 4.03 -11.68 -3.74
CA TRP A 25 4.50 -11.60 -2.36
C TRP A 25 3.38 -11.68 -1.32
N ASP A 26 2.22 -11.12 -1.66
CA ASP A 26 1.05 -11.11 -0.78
C ASP A 26 0.36 -12.49 -0.74
N GLY A 27 0.43 -13.26 -1.82
CA GLY A 27 -0.02 -14.65 -1.89
C GLY A 27 0.90 -15.66 -1.20
N LEU A 28 2.16 -15.30 -0.92
CA LEU A 28 3.12 -16.19 -0.25
C LEU A 28 2.78 -16.43 1.23
N SER A 29 2.91 -17.67 1.67
CA SER A 29 2.88 -18.03 3.09
C SER A 29 4.09 -17.45 3.86
N ALA A 30 3.99 -17.39 5.19
CA ALA A 30 5.09 -16.96 6.05
C ALA A 30 6.36 -17.81 5.85
N ARG A 31 6.20 -19.12 5.60
CA ARG A 31 7.32 -20.04 5.33
C ARG A 31 8.00 -19.73 4.01
N GLU A 32 7.24 -19.46 2.95
CA GLU A 32 7.79 -19.08 1.64
C GLU A 32 8.52 -17.74 1.71
N ARG A 33 7.94 -16.74 2.38
CA ARG A 33 8.61 -15.46 2.63
C ARG A 33 9.92 -15.64 3.38
N SER A 34 9.99 -16.54 4.38
CA SER A 34 11.26 -16.83 5.08
C SER A 34 12.35 -17.37 4.17
N ARG A 35 12.00 -18.24 3.22
CA ARG A 35 12.95 -18.77 2.22
C ARG A 35 13.50 -17.67 1.31
N TYR A 36 12.68 -16.71 0.91
CA TYR A 36 13.15 -15.57 0.11
C TYR A 36 14.08 -14.66 0.92
N TYR A 37 13.78 -14.39 2.19
CA TYR A 37 14.70 -13.67 3.05
C TYR A 37 16.06 -14.36 3.17
N GLU A 38 16.08 -15.69 3.32
CA GLU A 38 17.32 -16.47 3.37
C GLU A 38 18.10 -16.41 2.05
N ARG A 39 17.41 -16.45 0.90
CA ARG A 39 18.04 -16.28 -0.41
C ARG A 39 18.68 -14.90 -0.56
N TRP A 40 17.98 -13.84 -0.18
CA TRP A 40 18.48 -12.47 -0.30
C TRP A 40 19.74 -12.18 0.52
N VAL A 41 19.99 -12.93 1.61
CA VAL A 41 21.25 -12.79 2.38
C VAL A 41 22.48 -13.12 1.55
N ASN A 42 22.36 -14.02 0.57
CA ASN A 42 23.46 -14.45 -0.30
C ASN A 42 23.28 -13.99 -1.75
N ASP A 43 22.34 -13.10 -2.00
CA ASP A 43 22.10 -12.54 -3.33
C ASP A 43 23.20 -11.50 -3.66
N PRO A 44 23.89 -11.60 -4.81
CA PRO A 44 24.96 -10.67 -5.18
C PRO A 44 24.52 -9.20 -5.28
N LEU A 45 23.25 -8.94 -5.61
CA LEU A 45 22.70 -7.60 -5.80
C LEU A 45 22.10 -7.03 -4.52
N ILE A 46 21.81 -7.87 -3.52
CA ILE A 46 21.22 -7.46 -2.23
C ILE A 46 22.20 -7.74 -1.09
N GLY A 47 22.39 -9.02 -0.77
CA GLY A 47 23.12 -9.47 0.42
C GLY A 47 24.61 -9.16 0.37
N ASP A 48 25.26 -9.39 -0.78
CA ASP A 48 26.70 -9.10 -0.91
C ASP A 48 26.99 -7.60 -0.89
N LYS A 49 26.09 -6.76 -1.42
CA LYS A 49 26.20 -5.29 -1.31
C LYS A 49 26.04 -4.84 0.14
N LEU A 50 25.01 -5.31 0.83
CA LEU A 50 24.76 -4.97 2.24
C LEU A 50 25.86 -5.48 3.17
N ALA A 51 26.42 -6.66 2.90
CA ALA A 51 27.45 -7.29 3.72
C ALA A 51 28.76 -6.48 3.82
N ARG A 52 28.96 -5.49 2.94
CA ARG A 52 30.08 -4.53 3.01
C ARG A 52 29.90 -3.48 4.12
N PHE A 53 28.68 -3.28 4.59
CA PHE A 53 28.32 -2.24 5.57
C PHE A 53 27.74 -2.83 6.87
N ILE A 54 26.99 -3.92 6.77
CA ILE A 54 26.40 -4.59 7.93
C ILE A 54 26.82 -6.05 8.01
N PRO A 55 26.95 -6.63 9.21
CA PRO A 55 27.21 -8.05 9.36
C PRO A 55 26.18 -8.90 8.61
N ARG A 56 26.62 -9.99 7.97
CA ARG A 56 25.78 -10.81 7.08
C ARG A 56 24.55 -11.38 7.81
N GLU A 57 24.69 -11.73 9.08
CA GLU A 57 23.59 -12.18 9.94
C GLU A 57 22.51 -11.12 10.18
N LYS A 58 22.83 -9.83 10.00
CA LYS A 58 21.88 -8.71 10.13
C LYS A 58 21.17 -8.34 8.82
N VAL A 59 21.65 -8.81 7.67
CA VAL A 59 21.06 -8.51 6.35
C VAL A 59 19.59 -8.90 6.29
N ARG A 60 19.26 -10.11 6.74
CA ARG A 60 17.87 -10.60 6.78
C ARG A 60 16.96 -9.68 7.58
N VAL A 61 17.41 -9.25 8.75
CA VAL A 61 16.65 -8.37 9.65
C VAL A 61 16.49 -6.99 9.00
N TRP A 62 17.55 -6.45 8.42
CA TRP A 62 17.50 -5.17 7.72
C TRP A 62 16.46 -5.19 6.59
N ILE A 63 16.45 -6.23 5.76
CA ILE A 63 15.47 -6.36 4.66
C ILE A 63 14.04 -6.50 5.19
N LYS A 64 13.83 -7.41 6.15
CA LYS A 64 12.51 -7.72 6.70
C LYS A 64 11.89 -6.50 7.40
N ASP A 65 12.64 -5.90 8.33
CA ASP A 65 12.11 -4.85 9.21
C ASP A 65 12.31 -3.44 8.61
N GLY A 66 13.01 -3.33 7.47
CA GLY A 66 13.14 -2.13 6.65
C GLY A 66 12.25 -2.18 5.40
N PRO A 67 12.80 -2.47 4.19
CA PRO A 67 12.06 -2.37 2.94
C PRO A 67 10.75 -3.14 2.91
N VAL A 68 10.73 -4.39 3.40
CA VAL A 68 9.52 -5.22 3.31
C VAL A 68 8.44 -4.75 4.27
N LYS A 69 8.81 -4.28 5.47
CA LYS A 69 7.87 -3.67 6.40
C LYS A 69 7.23 -2.41 5.83
N GLU A 70 8.00 -1.60 5.10
CA GLU A 70 7.51 -0.38 4.44
C GLU A 70 6.78 -0.65 3.11
N LEU A 71 6.79 -1.90 2.61
CA LEU A 71 6.20 -2.27 1.32
C LEU A 71 4.75 -1.80 1.13
N PRO A 72 3.83 -1.91 2.12
CA PRO A 72 2.47 -1.42 1.96
C PRO A 72 2.42 0.09 1.69
N ARG A 73 3.29 0.88 2.31
CA ARG A 73 3.38 2.34 2.10
C ARG A 73 3.97 2.64 0.73
N VAL A 74 5.07 1.97 0.40
CA VAL A 74 5.79 2.12 -0.87
C VAL A 74 4.89 1.81 -2.07
N ARG A 75 4.08 0.75 -2.00
CA ARG A 75 3.12 0.39 -3.07
C ARG A 75 2.02 1.43 -3.25
N ASN A 76 1.68 2.20 -2.22
CA ASN A 76 0.73 3.32 -2.31
C ASN A 76 1.44 4.65 -2.66
N GLY A 77 2.74 4.62 -2.96
CA GLY A 77 3.52 5.82 -3.27
C GLY A 77 3.90 6.66 -2.06
N ILE A 78 3.85 6.10 -0.85
CA ILE A 78 4.02 6.81 0.42
C ILE A 78 5.42 6.58 0.99
N GLY A 79 6.04 7.64 1.49
CA GLY A 79 7.30 7.59 2.22
C GLY A 79 8.57 7.67 1.34
N PRO A 80 9.75 7.79 1.96
CA PRO A 80 11.01 8.06 1.26
C PRO A 80 11.43 6.93 0.32
N ASN A 81 11.06 5.69 0.66
CA ASN A 81 11.40 4.51 -0.14
C ASN A 81 10.49 4.31 -1.35
N ALA A 82 9.39 5.07 -1.46
CA ALA A 82 8.43 4.92 -2.54
C ALA A 82 9.13 5.02 -3.90
N LYS A 83 10.06 5.97 -4.04
CA LYS A 83 10.85 6.23 -5.26
C LYS A 83 11.56 5.00 -5.85
N TYR A 84 11.87 3.98 -5.03
CA TYR A 84 12.58 2.78 -5.47
C TYR A 84 11.66 1.66 -5.98
N ALA A 85 10.34 1.76 -5.82
CA ALA A 85 9.42 0.77 -6.39
C ALA A 85 9.19 1.02 -7.89
N SER A 86 9.44 -0.01 -8.70
CA SER A 86 9.21 -0.02 -10.15
C SER A 86 7.74 -0.15 -10.51
N ARG A 87 6.91 -0.68 -9.62
CA ARG A 87 5.46 -0.76 -9.80
C ARG A 87 4.73 -0.32 -8.54
N ARG A 88 3.65 0.44 -8.72
CA ARG A 88 2.83 0.95 -7.61
C ARG A 88 1.36 0.85 -7.94
N TYR A 89 0.54 0.75 -6.90
CA TYR A 89 -0.89 1.00 -7.03
C TYR A 89 -1.13 2.48 -7.33
N PRO A 90 -2.33 2.84 -7.83
CA PRO A 90 -2.68 4.22 -8.02
C PRO A 90 -2.49 5.01 -6.72
N THR A 91 -1.95 6.22 -6.82
CA THR A 91 -1.80 7.12 -5.67
C THR A 91 -3.17 7.52 -5.13
N ALA A 92 -3.24 8.05 -3.91
CA ALA A 92 -4.47 8.58 -3.34
C ALA A 92 -5.18 9.56 -4.29
N ASP A 93 -4.42 10.44 -4.95
CA ASP A 93 -4.96 11.38 -5.93
C ASP A 93 -5.57 10.68 -7.16
N GLN A 94 -4.92 9.63 -7.67
CA GLN A 94 -5.43 8.85 -8.79
C GLN A 94 -6.69 8.06 -8.40
N ILE A 95 -6.73 7.49 -7.18
CA ILE A 95 -7.91 6.81 -6.64
C ILE A 95 -9.08 7.80 -6.50
N ALA A 96 -8.83 8.97 -5.92
CA ALA A 96 -9.83 10.03 -5.76
C ALA A 96 -10.42 10.42 -7.13
N ARG A 97 -9.58 10.67 -8.13
CA ARG A 97 -10.05 11.01 -9.48
C ARG A 97 -10.83 9.87 -10.15
N GLN A 98 -10.38 8.63 -9.95
CA GLN A 98 -11.02 7.44 -10.53
C GLN A 98 -12.41 7.19 -9.92
N VAL A 99 -12.61 7.48 -8.63
CA VAL A 99 -13.85 7.18 -7.91
C VAL A 99 -14.82 8.36 -7.86
N LEU A 100 -14.30 9.57 -7.63
CA LEU A 100 -15.12 10.77 -7.39
C LEU A 100 -15.14 11.75 -8.58
N GLY A 101 -14.21 11.61 -9.53
CA GLY A 101 -14.14 12.42 -10.75
C GLY A 101 -12.88 13.28 -10.84
N SER A 102 -12.58 13.78 -12.04
CA SER A 102 -11.30 14.43 -12.40
C SER A 102 -10.92 15.66 -11.58
N GLU A 103 -11.89 16.31 -10.93
CA GLU A 103 -11.69 17.52 -10.14
C GLU A 103 -11.23 17.25 -8.70
N TRP A 104 -11.33 16.01 -8.24
CA TRP A 104 -10.98 15.64 -6.87
C TRP A 104 -9.47 15.52 -6.69
N ARG A 105 -8.96 16.02 -5.56
CA ARG A 105 -7.55 15.98 -5.19
C ARG A 105 -7.36 15.41 -3.80
N ALA A 106 -6.33 14.59 -3.62
CA ALA A 106 -5.97 14.06 -2.31
C ALA A 106 -5.08 15.03 -1.54
N ASP A 107 -5.41 15.24 -0.26
CA ASP A 107 -4.60 16.00 0.69
C ASP A 107 -3.64 15.05 1.41
N LEU A 108 -2.41 14.91 0.89
CA LEU A 108 -1.43 13.95 1.39
C LEU A 108 -0.91 14.27 2.79
N ASP A 109 -1.10 15.50 3.28
CA ASP A 109 -0.74 15.87 4.66
C ASP A 109 -1.67 15.21 5.69
N THR A 110 -2.84 14.75 5.24
CA THR A 110 -3.83 14.05 6.07
C THR A 110 -3.76 12.52 5.95
N LEU A 111 -2.73 12.01 5.27
CA LEU A 111 -2.61 10.59 4.95
C LEU A 111 -2.27 9.75 6.18
N ASP A 112 -3.10 8.74 6.43
CA ASP A 112 -2.89 7.68 7.42
C ASP A 112 -3.02 6.32 6.73
N ILE A 113 -2.48 5.25 7.32
CA ILE A 113 -2.25 3.95 6.67
C ILE A 113 -3.03 2.80 7.33
N LYS A 114 -3.65 3.01 8.49
CA LYS A 114 -4.43 1.97 9.20
C LYS A 114 -5.87 2.41 9.57
N PRO A 115 -6.87 2.11 8.72
CA PRO A 115 -6.74 1.78 7.29
C PRO A 115 -6.21 2.97 6.50
N THR A 116 -5.80 2.75 5.25
CA THR A 116 -5.31 3.83 4.40
C THR A 116 -6.41 4.85 4.17
N ARG A 117 -6.15 6.11 4.51
CA ARG A 117 -7.13 7.19 4.45
C ARG A 117 -6.49 8.55 4.26
N CYS A 118 -7.19 9.45 3.59
CA CYS A 118 -6.85 10.87 3.55
C CYS A 118 -8.10 11.68 3.23
N VAL A 119 -8.06 12.97 3.55
CA VAL A 119 -9.05 13.93 3.06
C VAL A 119 -8.86 14.10 1.56
N VAL A 120 -9.96 14.15 0.83
CA VAL A 120 -10.01 14.49 -0.60
C VAL A 120 -10.92 15.71 -0.77
N LYS A 121 -10.50 16.65 -1.60
CA LYS A 121 -11.20 17.92 -1.84
C LYS A 121 -11.66 17.97 -3.29
N GLY A 122 -12.92 18.37 -3.49
CA GLY A 122 -13.55 18.54 -4.79
C GLY A 122 -14.33 19.86 -4.86
N PRO A 123 -15.10 20.10 -5.94
CA PRO A 123 -15.87 21.33 -6.11
C PRO A 123 -16.90 21.54 -4.98
N GLY A 124 -16.58 22.42 -4.03
CA GLY A 124 -17.47 22.79 -2.92
C GLY A 124 -17.68 21.73 -1.85
N SER A 125 -16.88 20.67 -1.83
CA SER A 125 -17.02 19.56 -0.87
C SER A 125 -15.68 18.92 -0.55
N GLU A 126 -15.60 18.31 0.62
CA GLU A 126 -14.51 17.43 1.01
C GLU A 126 -15.06 16.14 1.62
N ARG A 127 -14.29 15.06 1.51
CA ARG A 127 -14.63 13.76 2.06
C ARG A 127 -13.42 13.08 2.67
N LEU A 128 -13.66 12.18 3.61
CA LEU A 128 -12.62 11.31 4.12
C LEU A 128 -12.59 10.02 3.31
N MET A 129 -11.68 9.94 2.34
CA MET A 129 -11.51 8.75 1.50
C MET A 129 -10.73 7.69 2.27
N MET A 130 -11.26 6.47 2.36
CA MET A 130 -10.60 5.33 2.98
C MET A 130 -10.57 4.15 2.00
N TRP A 131 -9.42 3.49 1.85
CA TRP A 131 -9.31 2.36 0.93
C TRP A 131 -8.48 1.20 1.48
N ALA A 132 -8.94 -0.01 1.17
CA ALA A 132 -8.30 -1.25 1.56
C ALA A 132 -8.74 -2.39 0.61
N PRO A 133 -8.05 -3.53 0.60
CA PRO A 133 -8.51 -4.71 -0.12
C PRO A 133 -9.71 -5.38 0.60
N THR A 134 -10.37 -6.32 -0.08
CA THR A 134 -11.62 -6.95 0.39
C THR A 134 -11.55 -7.54 1.80
N GLN A 135 -10.43 -8.18 2.15
CA GLN A 135 -10.22 -8.82 3.44
C GLN A 135 -10.15 -7.84 4.62
N ASN A 136 -10.00 -6.54 4.35
CA ASN A 136 -9.95 -5.47 5.36
C ASN A 136 -11.26 -4.68 5.45
N LEU A 137 -12.38 -5.22 4.96
CA LEU A 137 -13.70 -4.56 5.07
C LEU A 137 -14.04 -4.17 6.51
N GLN A 138 -13.81 -5.07 7.48
CA GLN A 138 -14.10 -4.80 8.89
C GLN A 138 -13.34 -3.57 9.40
N ASP A 139 -12.05 -3.46 9.05
CA ASP A 139 -11.21 -2.32 9.45
C ASP A 139 -11.71 -1.02 8.82
N LEU A 140 -12.13 -1.05 7.55
CA LEU A 140 -12.70 0.11 6.85
C LEU A 140 -14.01 0.57 7.49
N VAL A 141 -14.94 -0.35 7.75
CA VAL A 141 -16.23 -0.03 8.37
C VAL A 141 -16.01 0.55 9.77
N TRP A 142 -15.15 -0.07 10.57
CA TRP A 142 -14.83 0.43 11.91
C TRP A 142 -14.21 1.83 11.87
N ALA A 143 -13.27 2.07 10.96
CA ALA A 143 -12.67 3.39 10.79
C ALA A 143 -13.68 4.45 10.32
N GLY A 144 -14.61 4.08 9.43
CA GLY A 144 -15.69 4.97 8.99
C GLY A 144 -16.64 5.34 10.14
N ILE A 145 -17.00 4.39 11.01
CA ILE A 145 -17.81 4.66 12.20
C ILE A 145 -17.08 5.66 13.11
N ASN A 146 -15.80 5.40 13.43
CA ASN A 146 -15.01 6.29 14.28
C ASN A 146 -14.89 7.70 13.68
N ALA A 147 -14.70 7.80 12.36
CA ALA A 147 -14.64 9.09 11.69
C ALA A 147 -15.93 9.92 11.87
N LYS A 148 -17.10 9.29 11.88
CA LYS A 148 -18.38 9.97 12.16
C LYS A 148 -18.49 10.40 13.61
N VAL A 149 -17.96 9.60 14.55
CA VAL A 149 -17.92 9.95 15.98
C VAL A 149 -16.98 11.14 16.23
N ASP A 150 -15.87 11.18 15.51
CA ASP A 150 -14.81 12.18 15.65
C ASP A 150 -15.08 13.48 14.85
N ASP A 151 -16.30 13.68 14.34
CA ASP A 151 -16.72 14.83 13.52
C ASP A 151 -15.77 15.12 12.33
N ARG A 152 -15.30 14.05 11.68
CA ARG A 152 -14.46 14.13 10.48
C ARG A 152 -15.34 14.30 9.23
N PRO A 153 -14.78 14.74 8.10
CA PRO A 153 -15.53 14.80 6.83
C PRO A 153 -16.19 13.47 6.49
N GLU A 154 -17.35 13.53 5.81
CA GLU A 154 -18.18 12.36 5.53
C GLU A 154 -17.35 11.24 4.86
N PRO A 155 -17.24 10.05 5.51
CA PRO A 155 -16.36 8.99 5.04
C PRO A 155 -16.88 8.34 3.75
N LEU A 156 -15.94 8.00 2.87
CA LEU A 156 -16.18 7.17 1.68
C LEU A 156 -15.27 5.94 1.76
N LEU A 157 -15.87 4.75 1.80
CA LEU A 157 -15.14 3.50 1.82
C LEU A 157 -14.92 2.98 0.40
N ILE A 158 -13.70 2.58 0.09
CA ILE A 158 -13.31 2.05 -1.22
C ILE A 158 -12.67 0.67 -1.04
N ILE A 159 -13.29 -0.35 -1.59
CA ILE A 159 -12.66 -1.67 -1.75
C ILE A 159 -11.85 -1.65 -3.05
N GLY A 160 -10.53 -1.71 -2.91
CA GLY A 160 -9.59 -1.80 -4.00
C GLY A 160 -9.35 -3.24 -4.42
N LEU A 161 -9.89 -3.64 -5.57
CA LEU A 161 -9.67 -4.96 -6.16
C LEU A 161 -8.39 -4.93 -6.99
N THR A 162 -7.45 -5.84 -6.70
CA THR A 162 -6.23 -5.96 -7.51
C THR A 162 -6.53 -6.65 -8.84
N GLN A 163 -5.65 -6.49 -9.84
CA GLN A 163 -5.86 -7.11 -11.14
C GLN A 163 -5.94 -8.64 -11.02
N GLY A 164 -7.03 -9.23 -11.53
CA GLY A 164 -7.29 -10.66 -11.45
C GLY A 164 -8.22 -11.06 -10.29
N GLN A 165 -8.35 -10.21 -9.26
CA GLN A 165 -9.39 -10.39 -8.25
C GLN A 165 -10.75 -10.03 -8.84
N ARG A 166 -11.69 -10.97 -8.75
CA ARG A 166 -13.09 -10.74 -9.09
C ARG A 166 -13.91 -11.02 -7.85
N LEU A 167 -14.63 -10.00 -7.41
CA LEU A 167 -15.71 -10.14 -6.45
C LEU A 167 -17.01 -10.32 -7.25
N ASP A 168 -17.77 -11.37 -6.94
CA ASP A 168 -19.09 -11.55 -7.54
C ASP A 168 -20.06 -10.46 -7.07
N GLU A 169 -21.16 -10.28 -7.80
CA GLU A 169 -22.11 -9.18 -7.47
C GLU A 169 -22.84 -9.42 -6.15
N SER A 170 -23.03 -10.68 -5.75
CA SER A 170 -23.69 -11.00 -4.47
C SER A 170 -22.81 -10.58 -3.28
N GLU A 171 -21.50 -10.79 -3.39
CA GLU A 171 -20.53 -10.38 -2.40
C GLU A 171 -20.41 -8.84 -2.39
N ARG A 172 -20.38 -8.18 -3.55
CA ARG A 172 -20.37 -6.71 -3.63
C ARG A 172 -21.60 -6.11 -2.96
N ALA A 173 -22.78 -6.63 -3.26
CA ALA A 173 -24.03 -6.22 -2.65
C ALA A 173 -24.01 -6.42 -1.13
N ARG A 174 -23.52 -7.57 -0.66
CA ARG A 174 -23.38 -7.85 0.77
C ARG A 174 -22.45 -6.85 1.46
N GLN A 175 -21.31 -6.53 0.86
CA GLN A 175 -20.37 -5.54 1.42
C GLN A 175 -20.97 -4.14 1.49
N ARG A 176 -21.71 -3.71 0.46
CA ARG A 176 -22.45 -2.43 0.47
C ARG A 176 -23.53 -2.41 1.56
N LEU A 177 -24.26 -3.51 1.74
CA LEU A 177 -25.26 -3.63 2.81
C LEU A 177 -24.64 -3.53 4.20
N ILE A 178 -23.50 -4.19 4.44
CA ILE A 178 -22.76 -4.11 5.71
C ILE A 178 -22.36 -2.67 6.02
N ALA A 179 -21.78 -1.94 5.04
CA ALA A 179 -21.44 -0.53 5.22
C ALA A 179 -22.70 0.34 5.42
N GLY A 180 -23.77 0.06 4.67
CA GLY A 180 -25.03 0.77 4.75
C GLY A 180 -25.73 0.65 6.11
N VAL A 181 -25.62 -0.49 6.79
CA VAL A 181 -26.11 -0.66 8.17
C VAL A 181 -25.43 0.32 9.14
N ALA A 182 -24.17 0.69 8.90
CA ALA A 182 -23.44 1.70 9.66
C ALA A 182 -23.69 3.14 9.14
N GLY A 183 -24.53 3.31 8.12
CA GLY A 183 -24.74 4.59 7.44
C GLY A 183 -23.46 5.10 6.78
N LEU A 184 -22.69 4.20 6.16
CA LEU A 184 -21.46 4.49 5.43
C LEU A 184 -21.63 4.15 3.96
N GLU A 185 -21.09 5.00 3.10
CA GLU A 185 -21.02 4.74 1.66
C GLU A 185 -19.81 3.84 1.34
N LEU A 186 -20.05 2.78 0.55
CA LEU A 186 -19.01 1.87 0.08
C LEU A 186 -19.09 1.68 -1.43
N THR A 187 -17.93 1.84 -2.08
CA THR A 187 -17.75 1.57 -3.50
C THR A 187 -16.60 0.61 -3.75
N HIS A 188 -16.60 -0.01 -4.92
CA HIS A 188 -15.56 -0.94 -5.36
C HIS A 188 -14.87 -0.37 -6.57
N THR A 189 -13.54 -0.47 -6.61
CA THR A 189 -12.77 0.00 -7.76
C THR A 189 -11.61 -0.95 -8.04
N THR A 190 -11.15 -0.99 -9.29
CA THR A 190 -9.99 -1.80 -9.66
C THR A 190 -8.72 -0.97 -9.52
N LEU A 191 -7.79 -1.43 -8.68
CA LEU A 191 -6.47 -0.84 -8.51
C LEU A 191 -5.46 -1.62 -9.35
N ARG A 192 -5.08 -1.05 -10.48
CA ARG A 192 -4.07 -1.65 -11.36
C ARG A 192 -2.69 -1.27 -10.88
N LEU A 193 -1.83 -2.28 -10.72
CA LEU A 193 -0.42 -2.05 -10.48
C LEU A 193 0.19 -1.46 -11.75
N MET A 194 0.67 -0.22 -11.68
CA MET A 194 1.23 0.51 -12.82
C MET A 194 2.75 0.53 -12.71
N ARG A 195 3.45 0.39 -13.84
CA ARG A 195 4.89 0.69 -13.89
C ARG A 195 5.07 2.18 -13.66
N VAL A 196 6.00 2.52 -12.78
CA VAL A 196 6.39 3.90 -12.51
C VAL A 196 7.76 4.09 -13.16
N SER A 197 7.88 5.06 -14.06
CA SER A 197 9.20 5.43 -14.57
C SER A 197 10.06 5.95 -13.42
N PRO A 198 11.33 5.54 -13.30
CA PRO A 198 12.24 6.19 -12.38
C PRO A 198 12.28 7.68 -12.73
N ARG A 199 12.12 8.54 -11.73
CA ARG A 199 12.38 9.98 -11.86
C ARG A 199 13.85 10.25 -11.70
#